data_AF-A0A8B9URY4-F1
#
_entry.id   AF-A0A8B9URY4-F1
#
_cell.length_a   1.000
_cell.length_b   1.000
_cell.length_c   1.000
_cell.angle_alpha   90.00
_cell.angle_beta   90.00
_cell.angle_gamma   90.00
#
_symmetry.space_group_name_H-M   'P 1'
#
loop_
_entity.id
_entity.type
_entity.pdbx_description
1 polymer ?
#
loop_
_entity_poly.entity_id
_entity_poly.type
_entity_poly.pdbx_seq_one_letter_code
_entity_poly.pdbx_strand_id
1 'polypeptide(L)'
;MFCQLSQGLDIITNKVSPQEQQLCRHHMISFVDPLVSNYTVVDFRDRADIFARDKIPIVVGGTNYYIEALLWKVLVSTKMAARLHPHDKRKVAR
;
A
#
# COMPACT_ATOMS: atom_id res chain seq x y z
N MET A 1 1.45 0.37 -9.91
CA MET A 1 2.28 0.33 -8.69
C MET A 1 2.30 -1.07 -8.10
N PHE A 2 1.12 -1.71 -7.95
CA PHE A 2 0.98 -3.04 -7.34
C PHE A 2 1.95 -4.11 -7.86
N CYS A 3 2.17 -4.19 -9.18
CA CYS A 3 3.08 -5.17 -9.78
C CYS A 3 4.52 -5.08 -9.26
N GLN A 4 5.05 -3.88 -9.03
CA GLN A 4 6.44 -3.72 -8.56
C GLN A 4 6.59 -3.94 -7.04
N LEU A 5 5.48 -4.00 -6.29
CA LEU A 5 5.50 -4.31 -4.87
C LEU A 5 5.72 -5.81 -4.62
N SER A 6 5.19 -6.68 -5.49
CA SER A 6 5.18 -8.14 -5.31
C SER A 6 6.58 -8.75 -5.35
N GLN A 7 6.96 -9.58 -4.38
CA GLN A 7 8.25 -10.28 -4.38
C GLN A 7 8.37 -11.35 -5.47
N GLY A 8 9.58 -11.56 -5.99
CA GLY A 8 9.94 -12.69 -6.87
C GLY A 8 9.42 -12.62 -8.32
N LEU A 9 8.61 -11.62 -8.69
CA LEU A 9 8.02 -11.49 -10.02
C LEU A 9 8.76 -10.47 -10.92
N ASP A 10 10.08 -10.37 -10.80
CA ASP A 10 10.86 -9.23 -11.31
C ASP A 10 10.77 -9.04 -12.83
N ILE A 11 10.82 -10.13 -13.60
CA ILE A 11 10.78 -10.10 -15.08
C ILE A 11 9.38 -9.69 -15.57
N ILE A 12 8.33 -10.36 -15.06
CA ILE A 12 6.95 -10.13 -15.50
C ILE A 12 6.44 -8.75 -15.10
N THR A 13 6.98 -8.19 -14.01
CA THR A 13 6.57 -6.89 -13.48
C THR A 13 7.50 -5.75 -13.92
N ASN A 14 8.42 -6.05 -14.86
CA ASN A 14 9.38 -5.12 -15.43
C ASN A 14 10.08 -4.28 -14.35
N LYS A 15 10.58 -4.95 -13.31
CA LYS A 15 11.29 -4.28 -12.23
C LYS A 15 12.65 -3.79 -12.69
N VAL A 16 13.01 -2.63 -12.16
CA VAL A 16 14.34 -2.04 -12.30
C VAL A 16 15.38 -3.04 -11.82
N SER A 17 16.45 -3.22 -12.58
CA SER A 17 17.50 -4.18 -12.25
C SER A 17 18.22 -3.81 -10.94
N PRO A 18 18.82 -4.78 -10.22
CA PRO A 18 19.61 -4.46 -9.03
C PRO A 18 20.72 -3.44 -9.28
N GLN A 19 21.32 -3.45 -10.47
CA GLN A 19 22.37 -2.51 -10.88
C GLN A 19 21.84 -1.08 -10.98
N GLU A 20 20.68 -0.88 -11.60
CA GLU A 20 20.03 0.44 -11.69
C GLU A 20 19.50 0.91 -10.33
N GLN A 21 19.03 -0.02 -9.47
CA GLN A 21 18.60 0.30 -8.11
C GLN A 21 19.76 0.75 -7.20
N GLN A 22 21.02 0.48 -7.56
CA GLN A 22 22.19 0.98 -6.81
C GLN A 22 22.48 2.46 -7.11
N LEU A 23 22.05 2.97 -8.28
CA LEU A 23 22.29 4.36 -8.68
C LEU A 23 21.47 5.35 -7.85
N CYS A 24 20.27 4.95 -7.42
CA CYS A 24 19.45 5.73 -6.51
C CYS A 24 18.63 4.82 -5.60
N ARG A 25 18.43 5.26 -4.35
CA ARG A 25 17.65 4.48 -3.38
C ARG A 25 16.18 4.45 -3.81
N HIS A 26 15.73 3.28 -4.23
CA HIS A 26 14.32 3.03 -4.50
C HIS A 26 13.61 2.60 -3.21
N HIS A 27 12.40 3.09 -3.02
CA HIS A 27 11.50 2.69 -1.95
C HIS A 27 10.33 1.91 -2.56
N MET A 28 9.66 1.08 -1.75
CA MET A 28 8.43 0.41 -2.17
C MET A 28 8.59 -0.52 -3.40
N ILE A 29 9.69 -1.27 -3.48
CA ILE A 29 9.90 -2.33 -4.48
C ILE A 29 10.08 -3.69 -3.76
N SER A 30 9.48 -4.75 -4.29
CA SER A 30 9.67 -6.15 -3.82
C SER A 30 9.49 -6.36 -2.31
N PHE A 31 8.41 -5.84 -1.73
CA PHE A 31 8.16 -5.94 -0.28
C PHE A 31 6.81 -6.56 0.08
N VAL A 32 5.91 -6.74 -0.87
CA VAL A 32 4.62 -7.43 -0.68
C VAL A 32 4.81 -8.87 -1.12
N ASP A 33 4.49 -9.83 -0.26
CA ASP A 33 4.39 -11.22 -0.67
C ASP A 33 3.17 -11.36 -1.61
N PRO A 34 3.33 -11.86 -2.84
CA PRO A 34 2.22 -12.06 -3.77
C PRO A 34 1.12 -13.00 -3.24
N LEU A 35 1.41 -13.83 -2.23
CA LEU A 35 0.43 -14.70 -1.57
C LEU A 35 -0.44 -13.96 -0.55
N VAL A 36 -0.09 -12.73 -0.17
CA VAL A 36 -0.89 -11.91 0.73
C VAL A 36 -1.99 -11.21 -0.05
N SER A 37 -3.24 -11.64 0.15
CA SER A 37 -4.39 -11.19 -0.65
C SER A 37 -4.93 -9.80 -0.29
N ASN A 38 -4.47 -9.19 0.82
CA ASN A 38 -5.15 -8.05 1.43
C ASN A 38 -4.31 -6.77 1.46
N TYR A 39 -3.28 -6.64 0.62
CA TYR A 39 -2.51 -5.40 0.57
C TYR A 39 -3.29 -4.29 -0.15
N THR A 40 -3.70 -3.26 0.59
CA THR A 40 -4.56 -2.18 0.09
C THR A 40 -3.78 -0.90 -0.18
N VAL A 41 -4.46 0.06 -0.83
CA VAL A 41 -3.91 1.41 -1.04
C VAL A 41 -3.70 2.17 0.29
N VAL A 42 -4.46 1.83 1.34
CA VAL A 42 -4.27 2.40 2.69
C VAL A 42 -2.94 1.93 3.25
N ASP A 43 -2.67 0.63 3.17
CA ASP A 43 -1.40 0.05 3.63
C ASP A 43 -0.20 0.60 2.87
N PHE A 44 -0.40 0.89 1.57
CA PHE A 44 0.58 1.57 0.75
C PHE A 44 0.87 2.98 1.24
N ARG A 45 -0.17 3.80 1.43
CA ARG A 45 -0.06 5.18 1.91
C ARG A 45 0.62 5.24 3.27
N ASP A 46 0.20 4.39 4.20
CA ASP A 46 0.69 4.43 5.59
C ASP A 46 2.14 3.93 5.70
N ARG A 47 2.58 3.06 4.79
CA ARG A 47 3.98 2.62 4.69
C ARG A 47 4.85 3.58 3.89
N ALA A 48 4.26 4.40 3.02
CA ALA A 48 4.97 5.40 2.24
C ALA A 48 5.38 6.58 3.13
N ASP A 49 6.51 6.41 3.82
CA ASP A 49 7.13 7.46 4.62
C ASP A 49 7.84 8.48 3.71
N ILE A 50 7.03 9.35 3.11
CA ILE A 50 7.42 10.29 2.05
C ILE A 50 8.02 11.58 2.62
N PHE A 51 7.59 12.00 3.81
CA PHE A 51 7.91 13.32 4.38
C PHE A 51 8.80 13.27 5.63
N ALA A 52 9.08 12.11 6.23
CA ALA A 52 9.94 12.08 7.43
C ALA A 52 11.45 12.19 7.12
N ARG A 53 11.83 12.39 5.86
CA ARG A 53 13.22 12.57 5.44
C ARG A 53 13.37 13.97 4.89
N ASP A 54 14.43 14.69 5.26
CA ASP A 54 14.79 16.03 4.73
C ASP A 54 15.24 15.99 3.24
N LYS A 55 14.53 15.22 2.42
CA LYS A 55 14.79 15.01 0.99
C LYS A 55 13.49 15.16 0.24
N ILE A 56 13.58 15.65 -0.99
CA ILE A 56 12.43 15.77 -1.89
C ILE A 56 12.04 14.36 -2.37
N PRO A 57 10.81 13.89 -2.12
CA PRO A 57 10.35 12.61 -2.60
C PRO A 57 10.02 12.68 -4.10
N ILE A 58 10.45 11.66 -4.84
CA ILE A 58 10.12 11.50 -6.26
C ILE A 58 9.29 10.23 -6.40
N VAL A 59 8.06 10.37 -6.90
CA VAL A 59 7.17 9.24 -7.19
C VAL A 59 7.28 8.90 -8.67
N VAL A 60 7.66 7.66 -8.98
CA VAL A 60 7.84 7.19 -10.36
C VAL A 60 6.85 6.08 -10.67
N GLY A 61 6.13 6.22 -11.78
CA GLY A 61 5.15 5.25 -12.25
C GLY A 61 3.90 5.18 -11.37
N GLY A 62 3.24 4.02 -11.37
CA GLY A 62 2.02 3.80 -10.60
C GLY A 62 0.74 3.86 -11.43
N THR A 63 -0.38 3.68 -10.75
CA THR A 63 -1.71 4.00 -11.30
C THR A 63 -2.13 5.31 -10.64
N ASN A 64 -2.85 6.19 -11.35
CA ASN A 64 -3.29 7.49 -10.80
C ASN A 64 -3.91 7.34 -9.40
N TYR A 65 -4.69 6.26 -9.19
CA TYR A 65 -5.27 5.91 -7.90
C TYR A 65 -4.27 5.87 -6.71
N TYR A 66 -3.08 5.30 -6.89
CA TYR A 66 -2.08 5.23 -5.81
C TYR A 66 -1.40 6.59 -5.56
N ILE A 67 -1.19 7.37 -6.63
CA ILE A 67 -0.63 8.73 -6.52
C ILE A 67 -1.64 9.64 -5.81
N GLU A 68 -2.90 9.56 -6.21
CA GLU A 68 -4.01 10.28 -5.60
C GLU A 68 -4.17 9.95 -4.12
N ALA A 69 -4.02 8.68 -3.73
CA ALA A 69 -4.08 8.29 -2.31
C ALA A 69 -2.93 8.86 -1.46
N LEU A 70 -1.77 9.15 -2.05
CA LEU A 70 -0.65 9.82 -1.37
C LEU A 70 -0.87 11.32 -1.25
N LEU A 71 -1.43 11.94 -2.29
CA LEU A 71 -1.63 13.39 -2.36
C LEU A 71 -2.87 13.85 -1.58
N TRP A 72 -3.95 13.07 -1.58
CA TRP A 72 -5.25 13.48 -1.08
C TRP A 72 -5.70 12.60 0.10
N LYS A 73 -5.78 13.19 1.30
CA LYS A 73 -6.29 12.52 2.50
C LYS A 73 -7.80 12.19 2.45
N VAL A 74 -8.52 12.73 1.47
CA VAL A 74 -9.99 12.64 1.35
C VAL A 74 -10.45 11.44 0.53
N LEU A 75 -9.61 10.94 -0.40
CA LEU A 75 -10.00 9.92 -1.36
C LEU A 75 -10.06 8.50 -0.76
N VAL A 76 -9.45 8.30 0.42
CA VAL A 76 -9.39 6.99 1.09
C VAL A 76 -9.93 7.12 2.52
N SER A 77 -11.24 6.88 2.66
CA SER A 77 -11.93 6.91 3.96
C SER A 77 -11.37 5.84 4.91
N THR A 78 -10.79 6.27 6.04
CA THR A 78 -10.16 5.37 7.02
C THR A 78 -11.18 4.79 8.03
N LYS A 79 -12.43 4.51 7.63
CA LYS A 79 -13.47 4.06 8.57
C LYS A 79 -14.35 2.92 8.03
N MET A 80 -13.85 1.70 8.16
CA MET A 80 -14.67 0.48 8.35
C MET A 80 -14.54 -0.08 9.78
N ALA A 81 -14.12 0.74 10.75
CA ALA A 81 -13.96 0.34 12.16
C ALA A 81 -15.27 0.31 12.99
N ALA A 82 -16.45 0.09 12.38
CA ALA A 82 -17.72 0.14 13.11
C ALA A 82 -18.77 -0.91 12.68
N ARG A 83 -18.36 -2.12 12.25
CA ARG A 83 -19.32 -3.22 12.02
C ARG A 83 -18.92 -4.57 12.65
N LEU A 84 -18.25 -4.53 13.80
CA LEU A 84 -18.35 -5.61 14.78
C LEU A 84 -19.34 -5.18 15.86
N HIS A 85 -20.63 -5.40 15.62
CA HIS A 85 -21.59 -5.55 16.71
C HIS A 85 -21.72 -7.05 17.01
N PRO A 86 -21.28 -7.53 18.19
CA PRO A 86 -21.58 -8.88 18.62
C PRO A 86 -23.10 -8.96 18.87
N HIS A 87 -23.79 -9.75 18.07
CA HIS A 87 -25.20 -10.05 18.28
C HIS A 87 -25.31 -11.06 19.44
N ASP A 88 -25.12 -10.59 20.68
CA ASP A 88 -25.40 -11.38 21.87
C ASP A 88 -26.92 -11.51 22.06
N LYS A 89 -27.37 -12.76 22.15
CA LYS A 89 -28.77 -13.16 22.16
C LYS A 89 -29.34 -12.99 23.57
N ARG A 90 -29.96 -11.84 23.85
CA ARG A 90 -30.98 -11.78 24.91
C ARG A 90 -32.38 -11.82 24.31
N LYS A 91 -32.86 -13.04 24.03
CA LYS A 91 -34.30 -13.31 23.94
C LYS A 91 -34.76 -13.87 25.28
N VAL A 92 -35.36 -12.98 26.07
CA VAL A 92 -36.58 -13.14 26.86
C VAL A 92 -36.96 -14.59 27.17
N ALA A 93 -36.66 -15.04 28.39
CA ALA A 93 -37.42 -16.08 29.05
C ALA A 93 -38.47 -15.37 29.94
N ARG A 94 -39.72 -15.38 29.49
CA ARG A 94 -40.90 -15.35 30.34
C ARG A 94 -42.04 -16.03 29.62
#